data_AF-A0A2L0ETC7-F1
#
_entry.id   AF-A0A2L0ETC7-F1
#
_cell.length_a   1.000
_cell.length_b   1.000
_cell.length_c   1.000
_cell.angle_alpha   90.00
_cell.angle_beta   90.00
_cell.angle_gamma   90.00
#
_symmetry.space_group_name_H-M   'P 1'
#
loop_
_entity.id
_entity.type
_entity.pdbx_description
1 polymer ?
#
loop_
_entity_poly.entity_id
_entity_poly.type
_entity_poly.pdbx_seq_one_letter_code
_entity_poly.pdbx_strand_id
1 'polypeptide(L)'
;MKWCRIALAAGVLVSSTPALAQPVKVFVLAGQSNMVGYGVGADLPAELESQPDVWYDHYNPDAREGGIYAAATSDDWGPLEPKGEAYRYGPEITFGRAMAEAYPQHRIAIVKMAQGGTNIVGHWGRGLAPDPEALYKSQLYHALLGTLDSATYAGESALLYPDEPTRLDRALARLQSEGHEHEIAGLVWMQGENEAAWAGGLGYGDTLRTFIAALREDLGLPELHVVLGRVSDNLYPANGGPIAAGREMYIDAVRAAQVQVAEEDPHVAWVDTDDLTPRRADDTWHFDSASYQRLGQRFADVYLALAGEGGSSSASSGSAGSGGAGGEDPGASSGGGGGGGGGGGGGGGGGGGATSSGGGTDAAGGGAGSGGAGEAGEGGNATSGGGSTGAAGPSTGAGPGLVDPDSVVAVGGSCGCRTAGGPSRGATAGLAVIALAVLRRRRR
;
A
#
# COMPACT_ATOMS: atom_id res chain seq x y z
N MET A 1 31.58 -63.29 50.57
CA MET A 1 30.75 -62.09 50.33
C MET A 1 31.26 -61.41 49.07
N LYS A 2 30.43 -61.21 48.04
CA LYS A 2 30.76 -60.40 46.86
C LYS A 2 29.77 -59.23 46.82
N TRP A 3 30.27 -57.99 46.90
CA TRP A 3 29.44 -56.79 46.85
C TRP A 3 29.21 -56.41 45.39
N CYS A 4 27.96 -56.54 44.92
CA CYS A 4 27.56 -56.10 43.60
C CYS A 4 27.25 -54.60 43.65
N ARG A 5 28.06 -53.76 42.99
CA ARG A 5 27.78 -52.32 42.86
C ARG A 5 26.84 -52.09 41.68
N ILE A 6 25.56 -51.88 41.98
CA ILE A 6 24.59 -51.39 41.00
C ILE A 6 24.83 -49.88 40.83
N ALA A 7 25.25 -49.46 39.65
CA ALA A 7 25.28 -48.06 39.29
C ALA A 7 23.90 -47.62 38.80
N LEU A 8 23.22 -46.76 39.56
CA LEU A 8 22.04 -46.05 39.05
C LEU A 8 22.49 -44.98 38.05
N ALA A 9 22.18 -45.17 36.78
CA ALA A 9 22.22 -44.09 35.81
C ALA A 9 20.99 -43.20 36.03
N ALA A 10 21.19 -42.01 36.58
CA ALA A 10 20.14 -40.99 36.67
C ALA A 10 19.87 -40.42 35.28
N GLY A 11 18.86 -40.94 34.60
CA GLY A 11 18.41 -40.41 33.31
C GLY A 11 17.79 -39.03 33.49
N VAL A 12 18.45 -37.99 32.98
CA VAL A 12 17.86 -36.65 32.87
C VAL A 12 16.81 -36.69 31.75
N LEU A 13 15.54 -36.76 32.15
CA LEU A 13 14.42 -36.54 31.24
C LEU A 13 14.37 -35.05 30.87
N VAL A 14 14.96 -34.70 29.73
CA VAL A 14 14.75 -33.40 29.10
C VAL A 14 13.33 -33.40 28.53
N SER A 15 12.39 -32.85 29.29
CA SER A 15 11.04 -32.58 28.80
C SER A 15 11.10 -31.46 27.77
N SER A 16 11.28 -31.83 26.50
CA SER A 16 11.06 -30.93 25.36
C SER A 16 9.56 -30.62 25.27
N THR A 17 9.12 -29.58 25.98
CA THR A 17 7.82 -28.97 25.69
C THR A 17 7.84 -28.52 24.24
N PRO A 18 6.90 -28.96 23.38
CA PRO A 18 6.80 -28.39 22.05
C PRO A 18 6.55 -26.89 22.22
N ALA A 19 7.39 -26.07 21.58
CA ALA A 19 7.04 -24.67 21.40
C ALA A 19 5.75 -24.65 20.58
N LEU A 20 4.68 -24.08 21.14
CA LEU A 20 3.48 -23.80 20.37
C LEU A 20 3.89 -22.92 19.19
N ALA A 21 3.43 -23.28 17.98
CA ALA A 21 3.67 -22.47 16.81
C ALA A 21 3.11 -21.06 17.08
N GLN A 22 3.91 -20.03 16.82
CA GLN A 22 3.45 -18.65 16.98
C GLN A 22 2.32 -18.38 15.98
N PRO A 23 1.20 -17.77 16.39
CA PRO A 23 0.17 -17.31 15.46
C PRO A 23 0.76 -16.25 14.52
N VAL A 24 0.25 -16.18 13.30
CA VAL A 24 0.81 -15.36 12.22
C VAL A 24 -0.04 -14.11 12.01
N LYS A 25 0.59 -12.93 12.06
CA LYS A 25 -0.03 -11.67 11.63
C LYS A 25 0.35 -11.43 10.17
N VAL A 26 -0.65 -11.47 9.29
CA VAL A 26 -0.50 -11.21 7.85
C VAL A 26 -0.79 -9.74 7.57
N PHE A 27 0.18 -9.03 7.01
CA PHE A 27 0.04 -7.65 6.56
C PHE A 27 0.02 -7.58 5.04
N VAL A 28 -0.95 -6.84 4.51
CA VAL A 28 -1.08 -6.61 3.07
C VAL A 28 -0.48 -5.26 2.73
N LEU A 29 0.48 -5.20 1.81
CA LEU A 29 1.15 -3.98 1.37
C LEU A 29 0.82 -3.74 -0.12
N ALA A 30 0.03 -2.70 -0.41
CA ALA A 30 -0.47 -2.43 -1.75
C ALA A 30 -0.45 -0.94 -2.13
N GLY A 31 -0.64 -0.65 -3.42
CA GLY A 31 -0.64 0.70 -3.99
C GLY A 31 0.23 0.81 -5.24
N GLN A 32 0.88 1.95 -5.44
CA GLN A 32 1.67 2.21 -6.67
C GLN A 32 3.19 2.22 -6.44
N SER A 33 3.94 2.95 -7.28
CA SER A 33 5.41 2.97 -7.30
C SER A 33 6.09 3.31 -5.97
N ASN A 34 5.48 4.11 -5.09
CA ASN A 34 6.00 4.34 -3.73
C ASN A 34 5.69 3.22 -2.73
N MET A 35 4.74 2.32 -3.02
CA MET A 35 4.69 1.01 -2.35
C MET A 35 5.69 0.03 -2.99
N VAL A 36 5.81 -0.02 -4.33
CA VAL A 36 6.82 -0.87 -5.02
C VAL A 36 8.22 -0.59 -4.49
N GLY A 37 8.59 0.68 -4.36
CA GLY A 37 9.83 1.12 -3.76
C GLY A 37 10.98 1.33 -4.75
N TYR A 38 11.70 2.42 -4.54
CA TYR A 38 12.84 2.85 -5.34
C TYR A 38 14.13 3.02 -4.51
N GLY A 39 14.09 2.61 -3.24
CA GLY A 39 15.27 2.48 -2.38
C GLY A 39 16.21 1.43 -2.92
N VAL A 40 17.52 1.66 -2.76
CA VAL A 40 18.58 0.80 -3.31
C VAL A 40 19.13 -0.08 -2.20
N GLY A 41 19.08 -1.40 -2.34
CA GLY A 41 19.48 -2.33 -1.27
C GLY A 41 20.90 -2.10 -0.70
N ALA A 42 21.82 -1.54 -1.48
CA ALA A 42 23.16 -1.15 -1.03
C ALA A 42 23.20 0.01 0.00
N ASP A 43 22.09 0.73 0.19
CA ASP A 43 21.91 1.78 1.20
C ASP A 43 21.24 1.26 2.49
N LEU A 44 20.96 -0.05 2.59
CA LEU A 44 20.42 -0.65 3.80
C LEU A 44 21.53 -0.89 4.86
N PRO A 45 21.21 -0.73 6.15
CA PRO A 45 21.95 -1.38 7.23
C PRO A 45 21.98 -2.90 7.03
N ALA A 46 23.09 -3.56 7.39
CA ALA A 46 23.30 -4.99 7.17
C ALA A 46 22.22 -5.87 7.84
N GLU A 47 21.67 -5.42 8.97
CA GLU A 47 20.57 -6.06 9.69
C GLU A 47 19.21 -5.98 8.97
N LEU A 48 19.08 -5.14 7.94
CA LEU A 48 17.88 -4.98 7.12
C LEU A 48 18.04 -5.58 5.71
N GLU A 49 19.24 -6.00 5.30
CA GLU A 49 19.50 -6.63 4.00
C GLU A 49 18.69 -7.92 3.80
N SER A 50 18.55 -8.76 4.85
CA SER A 50 17.68 -9.94 4.83
C SER A 50 17.22 -10.31 6.25
N GLN A 51 15.91 -10.43 6.43
CA GLN A 51 15.26 -10.63 7.73
C GLN A 51 14.47 -11.96 7.71
N PRO A 52 15.10 -13.09 8.10
CA PRO A 52 14.49 -14.43 8.01
C PRO A 52 13.46 -14.74 9.10
N ASP A 53 13.26 -13.85 10.06
CA ASP A 53 12.19 -13.90 11.07
C ASP A 53 10.86 -13.33 10.57
N VAL A 54 10.86 -12.61 9.44
CA VAL A 54 9.66 -12.11 8.75
C VAL A 54 9.46 -12.88 7.45
N TRP A 55 8.28 -13.46 7.28
CA TRP A 55 7.88 -14.11 6.05
C TRP A 55 7.41 -13.09 5.02
N TYR A 56 7.81 -13.28 3.76
CA TYR A 56 7.56 -12.32 2.70
C TYR A 56 7.17 -13.01 1.40
N ASP A 57 5.99 -12.67 0.87
CA ASP A 57 5.55 -12.97 -0.49
C ASP A 57 5.46 -11.64 -1.25
N HIS A 58 6.34 -11.47 -2.24
CA HIS A 58 6.30 -10.33 -3.14
C HIS A 58 5.77 -10.74 -4.51
N TYR A 59 4.73 -10.05 -4.98
CA TYR A 59 4.32 -10.08 -6.38
C TYR A 59 4.64 -8.77 -7.11
N ASN A 60 5.29 -8.91 -8.27
CA ASN A 60 5.32 -7.86 -9.29
C ASN A 60 4.29 -8.18 -10.40
N PRO A 61 3.20 -7.41 -10.55
CA PRO A 61 2.22 -7.59 -11.61
C PRO A 61 2.78 -7.53 -13.04
N ASP A 62 3.94 -6.89 -13.28
CA ASP A 62 4.68 -6.93 -14.56
C ASP A 62 5.02 -8.37 -14.99
N ALA A 63 5.05 -9.35 -14.07
CA ALA A 63 5.23 -10.77 -14.36
C ALA A 63 4.19 -11.35 -15.33
N ARG A 64 3.03 -10.70 -15.51
CA ARG A 64 2.02 -11.06 -16.53
C ARG A 64 2.52 -10.89 -17.96
N GLU A 65 3.52 -10.04 -18.17
CA GLU A 65 4.23 -9.88 -19.45
C GLU A 65 5.40 -10.90 -19.58
N GLY A 66 5.73 -11.60 -18.49
CA GLY A 66 6.79 -12.61 -18.43
C GLY A 66 8.19 -12.02 -18.20
N GLY A 67 9.20 -12.69 -18.76
CA GLY A 67 10.60 -12.23 -18.70
C GLY A 67 11.16 -12.13 -17.27
N ILE A 68 11.99 -11.11 -17.03
CA ILE A 68 12.70 -10.91 -15.76
C ILE A 68 11.76 -10.62 -14.58
N TYR A 69 10.57 -10.06 -14.83
CA TYR A 69 9.61 -9.71 -13.78
C TYR A 69 8.90 -10.95 -13.21
N ALA A 70 8.72 -12.00 -14.02
CA ALA A 70 8.26 -13.29 -13.55
C ALA A 70 9.27 -13.95 -12.58
N ALA A 71 10.57 -13.78 -12.82
CA ALA A 71 11.63 -14.25 -11.91
C ALA A 71 11.79 -13.39 -10.65
N ALA A 72 11.25 -12.16 -10.64
CA ALA A 72 11.23 -11.28 -9.48
C ALA A 72 10.04 -11.52 -8.54
N THR A 73 9.08 -12.35 -8.97
CA THR A 73 7.89 -12.73 -8.20
C THR A 73 8.19 -13.92 -7.30
N SER A 74 7.65 -13.91 -6.09
CA SER A 74 7.68 -15.03 -5.16
C SER A 74 6.54 -16.03 -5.48
N ASP A 75 6.83 -17.31 -5.34
CA ASP A 75 5.85 -18.41 -5.37
C ASP A 75 5.57 -18.99 -3.97
N ASP A 76 6.52 -18.83 -3.06
CA ASP A 76 6.50 -19.27 -1.65
C ASP A 76 6.99 -18.17 -0.68
N TRP A 77 6.93 -18.44 0.63
CA TRP A 77 7.42 -17.55 1.69
C TRP A 77 8.95 -17.44 1.71
N GLY A 78 9.47 -16.25 1.39
CA GLY A 78 10.88 -15.90 1.55
C GLY A 78 11.17 -15.12 2.85
N PRO A 79 12.46 -14.83 3.14
CA PRO A 79 12.82 -13.78 4.08
C PRO A 79 12.39 -12.40 3.55
N LEU A 80 12.14 -11.45 4.45
CA LEU A 80 11.95 -10.05 4.09
C LEU A 80 13.29 -9.42 3.71
N GLU A 81 13.44 -9.10 2.43
CA GLU A 81 14.65 -8.55 1.81
C GLU A 81 14.25 -7.77 0.53
N PRO A 82 15.11 -6.94 -0.05
CA PRO A 82 14.84 -6.29 -1.32
C PRO A 82 14.53 -7.30 -2.44
N LYS A 83 13.56 -6.98 -3.31
CA LYS A 83 13.14 -7.81 -4.44
C LYS A 83 13.03 -6.95 -5.71
N GLY A 84 12.44 -7.49 -6.77
CA GLY A 84 12.23 -6.72 -8.00
C GLY A 84 13.50 -6.48 -8.82
N GLU A 85 13.36 -5.65 -9.85
CA GLU A 85 14.50 -5.20 -10.67
C GLU A 85 15.49 -4.38 -9.82
N ALA A 86 16.79 -4.66 -10.00
CA ALA A 86 17.88 -3.94 -9.34
C ALA A 86 17.88 -3.99 -7.79
N TYR A 87 17.27 -5.03 -7.20
CA TYR A 87 17.31 -5.30 -5.74
C TYR A 87 16.82 -4.08 -4.94
N ARG A 88 15.61 -3.62 -5.28
CA ARG A 88 14.99 -2.42 -4.71
C ARG A 88 14.08 -2.77 -3.54
N TYR A 89 13.79 -1.75 -2.74
CA TYR A 89 12.86 -1.86 -1.63
C TYR A 89 12.00 -0.60 -1.46
N GLY A 90 10.85 -0.79 -0.82
CA GLY A 90 9.93 0.26 -0.40
C GLY A 90 9.75 0.27 1.13
N PRO A 91 8.59 0.69 1.66
CA PRO A 91 8.37 0.77 3.10
C PRO A 91 8.37 -0.60 3.82
N GLU A 92 8.26 -1.72 3.11
CA GLU A 92 8.14 -3.06 3.68
C GLU A 92 9.30 -3.46 4.60
N ILE A 93 10.52 -3.02 4.32
CA ILE A 93 11.74 -3.52 4.99
C ILE A 93 11.78 -3.08 6.45
N THR A 94 11.57 -1.77 6.70
CA THR A 94 11.52 -1.23 8.07
C THR A 94 10.17 -1.45 8.73
N PHE A 95 9.07 -1.47 7.95
CA PHE A 95 7.75 -1.85 8.47
C PHE A 95 7.77 -3.26 9.07
N GLY A 96 8.27 -4.26 8.33
CA GLY A 96 8.32 -5.65 8.79
C GLY A 96 9.25 -5.85 9.99
N ARG A 97 10.42 -5.20 10.00
CA ARG A 97 11.32 -5.17 11.17
C ARG A 97 10.59 -4.69 12.43
N ALA A 98 9.94 -3.53 12.34
CA ALA A 98 9.22 -2.92 13.45
C ALA A 98 8.02 -3.78 13.90
N MET A 99 7.31 -4.43 12.98
CA MET A 99 6.24 -5.38 13.34
C MET A 99 6.77 -6.62 14.06
N ALA A 100 7.93 -7.16 13.66
CA ALA A 100 8.55 -8.31 14.33
C ALA A 100 9.01 -7.97 15.75
N GLU A 101 9.49 -6.74 15.96
CA GLU A 101 9.86 -6.23 17.28
C GLU A 101 8.65 -5.94 18.18
N ALA A 102 7.57 -5.40 17.62
CA ALA A 102 6.35 -5.08 18.35
C ALA A 102 5.53 -6.32 18.75
N TYR A 103 5.59 -7.41 17.98
CA TYR A 103 4.84 -8.64 18.21
C TYR A 103 5.73 -9.88 18.44
N PRO A 104 6.59 -9.93 19.47
CA PRO A 104 7.53 -11.04 19.70
C PRO A 104 6.88 -12.40 20.04
N GLN A 105 5.54 -12.43 20.21
CA GLN A 105 4.75 -13.65 20.39
C GLN A 105 4.10 -14.16 19.09
N HIS A 106 4.15 -13.38 18.01
CA HIS A 106 3.61 -13.72 16.70
C HIS A 106 4.74 -13.89 15.70
N ARG A 107 4.45 -14.59 14.60
CA ARG A 107 5.25 -14.46 13.37
C ARG A 107 4.64 -13.38 12.50
N ILE A 108 5.47 -12.59 11.84
CA ILE A 108 5.03 -11.60 10.86
C ILE A 108 5.10 -12.22 9.47
N ALA A 109 4.04 -12.04 8.69
CA ALA A 109 4.00 -12.32 7.26
C ALA A 109 3.58 -11.06 6.50
N ILE A 110 4.26 -10.76 5.40
CA ILE A 110 3.95 -9.65 4.50
C ILE A 110 3.59 -10.21 3.13
N VAL A 111 2.42 -9.84 2.62
CA VAL A 111 2.01 -10.04 1.23
C VAL A 111 2.06 -8.68 0.54
N LYS A 112 3.02 -8.47 -0.36
CA LYS A 112 3.20 -7.20 -1.07
C LYS A 112 2.89 -7.34 -2.55
N MET A 113 1.95 -6.52 -3.02
CA MET A 113 1.61 -6.40 -4.43
C MET A 113 1.27 -4.94 -4.73
N ALA A 114 2.08 -4.30 -5.56
CA ALA A 114 1.93 -2.89 -5.94
C ALA A 114 2.40 -2.68 -7.38
N GLN A 115 1.90 -1.65 -8.06
CA GLN A 115 2.20 -1.43 -9.48
C GLN A 115 2.49 0.03 -9.85
N GLY A 116 3.57 0.24 -10.61
CA GLY A 116 4.00 1.57 -11.02
C GLY A 116 2.95 2.30 -11.88
N GLY A 117 2.64 3.55 -11.51
CA GLY A 117 1.79 4.43 -12.30
C GLY A 117 0.34 3.95 -12.48
N THR A 118 -0.24 3.25 -11.51
CA THR A 118 -1.69 2.95 -11.46
C THR A 118 -2.48 4.06 -10.79
N ASN A 119 -3.70 4.27 -11.26
CA ASN A 119 -4.78 5.00 -10.58
C ASN A 119 -5.75 3.99 -9.92
N ILE A 120 -6.44 4.37 -8.84
CA ILE A 120 -7.40 3.51 -8.12
C ILE A 120 -8.63 3.19 -8.99
N VAL A 121 -9.16 4.20 -9.71
CA VAL A 121 -10.41 4.10 -10.49
C VAL A 121 -10.36 3.09 -11.64
N GLY A 122 -9.20 2.94 -12.31
CA GLY A 122 -9.04 2.13 -13.52
C GLY A 122 -8.29 0.81 -13.32
N HIS A 123 -7.72 0.57 -12.14
CA HIS A 123 -6.86 -0.61 -11.90
C HIS A 123 -7.19 -1.35 -10.60
N TRP A 124 -7.60 -0.64 -9.55
CA TRP A 124 -7.81 -1.19 -8.20
C TRP A 124 -9.29 -1.24 -7.78
N GLY A 125 -10.22 -0.95 -8.69
CA GLY A 125 -11.65 -1.16 -8.47
C GLY A 125 -12.05 -2.64 -8.47
N ARG A 126 -13.01 -3.01 -7.61
CA ARG A 126 -13.70 -4.30 -7.66
C ARG A 126 -14.54 -4.42 -8.93
N GLY A 127 -14.51 -5.59 -9.57
CA GLY A 127 -15.32 -5.89 -10.77
C GLY A 127 -14.94 -5.13 -12.05
N LEU A 128 -13.75 -4.52 -12.12
CA LEU A 128 -13.29 -3.83 -13.32
C LEU A 128 -13.16 -4.78 -14.53
N ALA A 129 -13.51 -4.25 -15.70
CA ALA A 129 -13.21 -4.86 -16.98
C ALA A 129 -11.69 -5.01 -17.18
N PRO A 130 -11.24 -6.05 -17.90
CA PRO A 130 -9.82 -6.22 -18.16
C PRO A 130 -9.33 -5.16 -19.14
N ASP A 131 -8.14 -4.61 -18.87
CA ASP A 131 -7.38 -3.84 -19.85
C ASP A 131 -6.51 -4.82 -20.67
N PRO A 132 -6.79 -5.00 -21.98
CA PRO A 132 -6.00 -5.88 -22.85
C PRO A 132 -4.71 -5.23 -23.36
N GLU A 133 -4.53 -3.91 -23.20
CA GLU A 133 -3.34 -3.16 -23.62
C GLU A 133 -2.36 -2.94 -22.45
N ALA A 134 -2.85 -2.91 -21.21
CA ALA A 134 -2.06 -2.79 -19.98
C ALA A 134 -2.27 -3.97 -19.01
N LEU A 135 -1.95 -5.17 -19.48
CA LEU A 135 -2.08 -6.47 -18.78
C LEU A 135 -1.61 -6.45 -17.31
N TYR A 136 -0.44 -5.85 -17.07
CA TYR A 136 0.21 -5.74 -15.77
C TYR A 136 -0.49 -4.75 -14.81
N LYS A 137 -1.39 -3.89 -15.30
CA LYS A 137 -2.23 -3.00 -14.48
C LYS A 137 -3.71 -3.43 -14.42
N SER A 138 -4.10 -4.42 -15.19
CA SER A 138 -5.49 -4.89 -15.30
C SER A 138 -5.95 -5.58 -14.01
N GLN A 139 -7.18 -5.30 -13.53
CA GLN A 139 -7.87 -6.10 -12.50
C GLN A 139 -7.04 -6.36 -11.20
N LEU A 140 -6.26 -5.39 -10.72
CA LEU A 140 -5.32 -5.59 -9.59
C LEU A 140 -6.03 -5.90 -8.27
N TYR A 141 -7.25 -5.39 -8.08
CA TYR A 141 -8.10 -5.73 -6.92
C TYR A 141 -8.33 -7.24 -6.80
N HIS A 142 -8.67 -7.89 -7.92
CA HIS A 142 -8.85 -9.34 -7.96
C HIS A 142 -7.53 -10.05 -7.66
N ALA A 143 -6.48 -9.71 -8.39
CA ALA A 143 -5.19 -10.39 -8.28
C ALA A 143 -4.52 -10.24 -6.90
N LEU A 144 -4.86 -9.19 -6.14
CA LEU A 144 -4.51 -9.05 -4.74
C LEU A 144 -5.28 -10.05 -3.86
N LEU A 145 -6.62 -10.00 -3.89
CA LEU A 145 -7.47 -10.68 -2.90
C LEU A 145 -7.85 -12.11 -3.32
N GLY A 146 -8.54 -12.26 -4.45
CA GLY A 146 -9.07 -13.52 -5.01
C GLY A 146 -10.38 -14.06 -4.45
N THR A 147 -10.80 -13.65 -3.25
CA THR A 147 -12.08 -14.02 -2.63
C THR A 147 -13.32 -13.38 -3.28
N LEU A 148 -13.36 -13.31 -4.62
CA LEU A 148 -14.39 -12.63 -5.39
C LEU A 148 -15.22 -13.65 -6.14
N ASP A 149 -16.54 -13.51 -6.09
CA ASP A 149 -17.43 -14.47 -6.74
C ASP A 149 -17.29 -14.42 -8.27
N SER A 150 -17.59 -15.54 -8.92
CA SER A 150 -17.53 -15.64 -10.38
C SER A 150 -18.60 -14.80 -11.10
N ALA A 151 -19.52 -14.17 -10.36
CA ALA A 151 -20.51 -13.25 -10.90
C ALA A 151 -19.93 -11.82 -11.04
N THR A 152 -19.05 -11.41 -10.12
CA THR A 152 -18.35 -10.10 -10.14
C THR A 152 -17.48 -9.95 -11.38
N TYR A 153 -16.88 -11.05 -11.86
CA TYR A 153 -16.04 -11.09 -13.05
C TYR A 153 -16.66 -11.95 -14.17
N ALA A 154 -17.91 -11.65 -14.49
CA ALA A 154 -18.63 -12.24 -15.63
C ALA A 154 -18.84 -11.23 -16.77
N GLY A 155 -19.08 -11.74 -17.98
CA GLY A 155 -19.40 -10.90 -19.14
C GLY A 155 -18.24 -9.99 -19.55
N GLU A 156 -18.49 -8.68 -19.63
CA GLU A 156 -17.46 -7.68 -19.97
C GLU A 156 -16.39 -7.53 -18.87
N SER A 157 -16.69 -7.93 -17.62
CA SER A 157 -15.74 -7.99 -16.52
C SER A 157 -15.02 -9.33 -16.38
N ALA A 158 -15.06 -10.21 -17.39
CA ALA A 158 -14.36 -11.49 -17.36
C ALA A 158 -12.87 -11.32 -16.98
N LEU A 159 -12.36 -12.21 -16.12
CA LEU A 159 -10.94 -12.23 -15.78
C LEU A 159 -10.11 -12.55 -17.02
N LEU A 160 -9.08 -11.73 -17.28
CA LEU A 160 -8.11 -12.02 -18.33
C LEU A 160 -7.13 -13.14 -17.91
N TYR A 161 -6.96 -13.30 -16.60
CA TYR A 161 -6.10 -14.32 -15.98
C TYR A 161 -6.90 -15.17 -14.97
N PRO A 162 -7.91 -15.94 -15.41
CA PRO A 162 -8.80 -16.70 -14.50
C PRO A 162 -8.07 -17.82 -13.75
N ASP A 163 -6.92 -18.28 -14.28
CA ASP A 163 -6.06 -19.29 -13.67
C ASP A 163 -4.92 -18.68 -12.83
N GLU A 164 -4.78 -17.34 -12.76
CA GLU A 164 -3.79 -16.71 -11.88
C GLU A 164 -4.21 -16.91 -10.41
N PRO A 165 -3.46 -17.67 -9.60
CA PRO A 165 -3.77 -17.78 -8.18
C PRO A 165 -3.42 -16.45 -7.51
N THR A 166 -4.42 -15.82 -6.91
CA THR A 166 -4.29 -14.50 -6.28
C THR A 166 -3.33 -14.53 -5.09
N ARG A 167 -2.84 -13.36 -4.70
CA ARG A 167 -1.69 -13.28 -3.79
C ARG A 167 -2.06 -13.54 -2.34
N LEU A 168 -3.17 -12.97 -1.88
CA LEU A 168 -3.63 -13.19 -0.52
C LEU A 168 -4.15 -14.62 -0.33
N ASP A 169 -5.06 -15.12 -1.19
CA ASP A 169 -5.57 -16.49 -1.03
C ASP A 169 -4.46 -17.55 -1.07
N ARG A 170 -3.48 -17.43 -1.97
CA ARG A 170 -2.36 -18.36 -2.03
C ARG A 170 -1.53 -18.31 -0.74
N ALA A 171 -1.24 -17.11 -0.23
CA ALA A 171 -0.51 -16.92 1.01
C ALA A 171 -1.24 -17.53 2.21
N LEU A 172 -2.53 -17.27 2.36
CA LEU A 172 -3.37 -17.83 3.42
C LEU A 172 -3.50 -19.35 3.28
N ALA A 173 -3.63 -19.87 2.06
CA ALA A 173 -3.69 -21.31 1.78
C ALA A 173 -2.39 -22.04 2.17
N ARG A 174 -1.20 -21.44 1.94
CA ARG A 174 0.08 -21.98 2.41
C ARG A 174 0.08 -22.10 3.94
N LEU A 175 -0.21 -21.00 4.66
CA LEU A 175 -0.31 -20.96 6.12
C LEU A 175 -1.29 -22.02 6.67
N GLN A 176 -2.48 -22.10 6.07
CA GLN A 176 -3.50 -23.10 6.42
C GLN A 176 -3.01 -24.53 6.22
N SER A 177 -2.29 -24.80 5.11
CA SER A 177 -1.78 -26.14 4.78
C SER A 177 -0.63 -26.61 5.68
N GLU A 178 0.14 -25.67 6.19
CA GLU A 178 1.25 -25.88 7.14
C GLU A 178 0.78 -25.95 8.60
N GLY A 179 -0.48 -25.63 8.87
CA GLY A 179 -1.07 -25.66 10.22
C GLY A 179 -0.82 -24.40 11.04
N HIS A 180 -0.57 -23.25 10.40
CA HIS A 180 -0.40 -21.96 11.06
C HIS A 180 -1.74 -21.26 11.29
N GLU A 181 -2.11 -21.08 12.56
CA GLU A 181 -3.14 -20.10 12.96
C GLU A 181 -2.70 -18.70 12.51
N HIS A 182 -3.60 -17.95 11.88
CA HIS A 182 -3.26 -16.67 11.27
C HIS A 182 -4.45 -15.70 11.25
N GLU A 183 -4.15 -14.40 11.15
CA GLU A 183 -5.11 -13.33 10.92
C GLU A 183 -4.57 -12.33 9.90
N ILE A 184 -5.45 -11.65 9.16
CA ILE A 184 -5.08 -10.48 8.36
C ILE A 184 -5.11 -9.28 9.31
N ALA A 185 -3.92 -8.80 9.69
CA ALA A 185 -3.73 -7.80 10.74
C ALA A 185 -4.03 -6.37 10.24
N GLY A 186 -3.69 -6.06 8.98
CA GLY A 186 -3.95 -4.76 8.39
C GLY A 186 -3.51 -4.62 6.94
N LEU A 187 -3.99 -3.54 6.31
CA LEU A 187 -3.59 -3.07 4.99
C LEU A 187 -2.72 -1.82 5.14
N VAL A 188 -1.56 -1.79 4.49
CA VAL A 188 -0.76 -0.59 4.28
C VAL A 188 -0.89 -0.18 2.82
N TRP A 189 -1.33 1.06 2.58
CA TRP A 189 -1.70 1.55 1.26
C TRP A 189 -0.93 2.82 0.90
N MET A 190 -0.08 2.78 -0.13
CA MET A 190 0.63 3.97 -0.64
C MET A 190 0.29 4.20 -2.11
N GLN A 191 -0.71 5.06 -2.35
CA GLN A 191 -1.19 5.41 -3.68
C GLN A 191 -1.93 6.76 -3.69
N GLY A 192 -1.88 7.43 -4.84
CA GLY A 192 -2.69 8.59 -5.19
C GLY A 192 -1.97 9.57 -6.13
N GLU A 193 -0.68 9.37 -6.38
CA GLU A 193 0.15 10.26 -7.19
C GLU A 193 -0.27 10.28 -8.67
N ASN A 194 -0.88 9.20 -9.18
CA ASN A 194 -1.48 9.21 -10.51
C ASN A 194 -2.71 10.14 -10.56
N GLU A 195 -3.68 9.98 -9.65
CA GLU A 195 -4.85 10.87 -9.53
C GLU A 195 -4.48 12.32 -9.30
N ALA A 196 -3.42 12.59 -8.53
CA ALA A 196 -2.92 13.95 -8.31
C ALA A 196 -2.52 14.66 -9.61
N ALA A 197 -2.24 13.95 -10.70
CA ALA A 197 -1.83 14.53 -11.98
C ALA A 197 -2.98 14.99 -12.89
N TRP A 198 -4.25 14.67 -12.58
CA TRP A 198 -5.40 14.94 -13.45
C TRP A 198 -6.73 15.03 -12.68
N ALA A 199 -7.84 15.27 -13.39
CA ALA A 199 -9.16 15.52 -12.79
C ALA A 199 -9.70 14.40 -11.89
N GLY A 200 -9.15 13.18 -11.97
CA GLY A 200 -9.49 12.05 -11.10
C GLY A 200 -9.27 12.32 -9.62
N GLY A 201 -8.29 13.18 -9.26
CA GLY A 201 -8.05 13.61 -7.88
C GLY A 201 -9.28 14.21 -7.19
N LEU A 202 -10.19 14.84 -7.95
CA LEU A 202 -11.43 15.41 -7.40
C LEU A 202 -12.43 14.36 -6.90
N GLY A 203 -12.33 13.11 -7.37
CA GLY A 203 -13.17 11.97 -6.97
C GLY A 203 -12.45 10.93 -6.11
N TYR A 204 -11.23 11.23 -5.64
CA TYR A 204 -10.39 10.24 -4.98
C TYR A 204 -10.98 9.72 -3.66
N GLY A 205 -11.56 10.61 -2.84
CA GLY A 205 -12.14 10.24 -1.54
C GLY A 205 -13.25 9.20 -1.64
N ASP A 206 -14.21 9.40 -2.55
CA ASP A 206 -15.33 8.45 -2.73
C ASP A 206 -14.84 7.11 -3.29
N THR A 207 -13.82 7.13 -4.15
CA THR A 207 -13.23 5.90 -4.69
C THR A 207 -12.43 5.15 -3.62
N LEU A 208 -11.68 5.86 -2.77
CA LEU A 208 -10.92 5.28 -1.67
C LEU A 208 -11.84 4.67 -0.60
N ARG A 209 -12.92 5.37 -0.21
CA ARG A 209 -13.97 4.81 0.68
C ARG A 209 -14.57 3.53 0.09
N THR A 210 -14.90 3.55 -1.21
CA THR A 210 -15.47 2.39 -1.92
C THR A 210 -14.49 1.20 -1.95
N PHE A 211 -13.21 1.46 -2.21
CA PHE A 211 -12.15 0.44 -2.19
C PHE A 211 -11.97 -0.18 -0.79
N ILE A 212 -11.87 0.63 0.26
CA ILE A 212 -11.74 0.14 1.65
C ILE A 212 -12.99 -0.67 2.06
N ALA A 213 -14.19 -0.16 1.77
CA ALA A 213 -15.43 -0.85 2.09
C ALA A 213 -15.56 -2.20 1.36
N ALA A 214 -15.23 -2.24 0.07
CA ALA A 214 -15.22 -3.47 -0.72
C ALA A 214 -14.21 -4.49 -0.16
N LEU A 215 -12.98 -4.04 0.15
CA LEU A 215 -11.93 -4.92 0.66
C LEU A 215 -12.29 -5.52 2.03
N ARG A 216 -12.96 -4.74 2.89
CA ARG A 216 -13.50 -5.23 4.16
C ARG A 216 -14.68 -6.21 3.98
N GLU A 217 -15.53 -5.98 2.98
CA GLU A 217 -16.64 -6.90 2.63
C GLU A 217 -16.10 -8.24 2.11
N ASP A 218 -15.23 -8.21 1.11
CA ASP A 218 -14.70 -9.41 0.42
C ASP A 218 -13.77 -10.25 1.30
N LEU A 219 -13.17 -9.66 2.34
CA LEU A 219 -12.40 -10.37 3.38
C LEU A 219 -13.24 -10.77 4.60
N GLY A 220 -14.46 -10.25 4.75
CA GLY A 220 -15.28 -10.44 5.95
C GLY A 220 -14.71 -9.77 7.21
N LEU A 221 -13.91 -8.70 7.05
CA LEU A 221 -13.19 -7.99 8.11
C LEU A 221 -13.67 -6.53 8.22
N PRO A 222 -14.85 -6.27 8.84
CA PRO A 222 -15.46 -4.93 8.87
C PRO A 222 -14.65 -3.89 9.66
N GLU A 223 -13.73 -4.32 10.52
CA GLU A 223 -12.85 -3.51 11.36
C GLU A 223 -11.37 -3.61 10.93
N LEU A 224 -11.08 -4.05 9.69
CA LEU A 224 -9.70 -4.15 9.21
C LEU A 224 -9.02 -2.79 9.25
N HIS A 225 -7.90 -2.74 9.95
CA HIS A 225 -7.04 -1.57 10.06
C HIS A 225 -6.37 -1.25 8.72
N VAL A 226 -6.49 -0.01 8.27
CA VAL A 226 -5.84 0.50 7.05
C VAL A 226 -4.95 1.68 7.41
N VAL A 227 -3.70 1.69 6.95
CA VAL A 227 -2.82 2.86 7.08
C VAL A 227 -2.47 3.43 5.70
N LEU A 228 -2.91 4.66 5.47
CA LEU A 228 -2.76 5.39 4.21
C LEU A 228 -1.46 6.21 4.21
N GLY A 229 -0.64 6.09 3.16
CA GLY A 229 0.42 7.05 2.91
C GLY A 229 -0.13 8.27 2.21
N ARG A 230 -0.07 9.45 2.85
CA ARG A 230 -0.47 10.69 2.19
C ARG A 230 0.47 10.97 1.03
N VAL A 231 -0.07 11.34 -0.13
CA VAL A 231 0.71 11.73 -1.31
C VAL A 231 1.61 12.91 -0.96
N SER A 232 2.92 12.78 -1.21
CA SER A 232 3.92 13.78 -0.80
C SER A 232 3.77 15.12 -1.51
N ASP A 233 4.13 16.19 -0.81
CA ASP A 233 4.21 17.53 -1.37
C ASP A 233 5.41 17.71 -2.35
N ASN A 234 6.31 16.72 -2.47
CA ASN A 234 7.26 16.61 -3.58
C ASN A 234 6.57 16.68 -4.96
N LEU A 235 5.27 16.42 -5.05
CA LEU A 235 4.54 16.53 -6.30
C LEU A 235 4.24 17.98 -6.75
N TYR A 236 4.23 18.97 -5.84
CA TYR A 236 3.91 20.34 -6.21
C TYR A 236 5.04 20.97 -7.06
N PRO A 237 4.73 21.67 -8.16
CA PRO A 237 5.76 22.32 -8.98
C PRO A 237 6.55 23.40 -8.21
N ALA A 238 5.98 23.98 -7.15
CA ALA A 238 6.69 24.89 -6.23
C ALA A 238 7.85 24.22 -5.49
N ASN A 239 7.78 22.90 -5.28
CA ASN A 239 8.81 22.08 -4.63
C ASN A 239 9.75 21.39 -5.65
N GLY A 240 9.69 21.77 -6.95
CA GLY A 240 10.37 21.06 -8.03
C GLY A 240 9.64 19.80 -8.50
N GLY A 241 8.36 19.66 -8.14
CA GLY A 241 7.55 18.51 -8.48
C GLY A 241 7.24 18.35 -9.98
N PRO A 242 6.85 17.14 -10.39
CA PRO A 242 6.70 16.77 -11.79
C PRO A 242 5.32 17.12 -12.37
N ILE A 243 4.37 17.53 -11.52
CA ILE A 243 3.02 17.91 -11.95
C ILE A 243 3.04 19.36 -12.42
N ALA A 244 2.50 19.60 -13.62
CA ALA A 244 2.51 20.91 -14.25
C ALA A 244 1.75 21.97 -13.43
N ALA A 245 2.28 23.19 -13.40
CA ALA A 245 1.63 24.33 -12.74
C ALA A 245 0.20 24.58 -13.27
N GLY A 246 -0.72 24.90 -12.37
CA GLY A 246 -2.16 24.97 -12.64
C GLY A 246 -2.90 23.64 -12.48
N ARG A 247 -2.28 22.63 -11.85
CA ARG A 247 -2.89 21.33 -11.48
C ARG A 247 -2.80 21.00 -9.99
N GLU A 248 -2.28 21.92 -9.18
CA GLU A 248 -2.08 21.79 -7.73
C GLU A 248 -3.38 21.39 -7.02
N MET A 249 -4.52 21.89 -7.51
CA MET A 249 -5.89 21.55 -7.09
C MET A 249 -6.19 20.04 -7.06
N TYR A 250 -5.54 19.21 -7.88
CA TYR A 250 -5.72 17.76 -7.88
C TYR A 250 -4.84 17.08 -6.83
N ILE A 251 -3.64 17.63 -6.59
CA ILE A 251 -2.74 17.23 -5.49
C ILE A 251 -3.43 17.53 -4.15
N ASP A 252 -3.97 18.74 -4.01
CA ASP A 252 -4.74 19.19 -2.85
C ASP A 252 -5.93 18.28 -2.58
N ALA A 253 -6.70 17.94 -3.63
CA ALA A 253 -7.88 17.08 -3.51
C ALA A 253 -7.54 15.65 -3.05
N VAL A 254 -6.49 15.03 -3.61
CA VAL A 254 -6.03 13.70 -3.17
C VAL A 254 -5.53 13.74 -1.73
N ARG A 255 -4.66 14.70 -1.38
CA ARG A 255 -4.10 14.85 -0.03
C ARG A 255 -5.18 15.10 1.01
N ALA A 256 -6.15 15.97 0.72
CA ALA A 256 -7.28 16.25 1.60
C ALA A 256 -8.18 15.01 1.76
N ALA A 257 -8.47 14.30 0.66
CA ALA A 257 -9.27 13.08 0.70
C ALA A 257 -8.63 11.96 1.53
N GLN A 258 -7.31 11.77 1.46
CA GLN A 258 -6.61 10.75 2.27
C GLN A 258 -6.70 11.04 3.77
N VAL A 259 -6.56 12.30 4.17
CA VAL A 259 -6.74 12.73 5.57
C VAL A 259 -8.20 12.57 5.99
N GLN A 260 -9.14 13.07 5.19
CA GLN A 260 -10.57 13.01 5.49
C GLN A 260 -11.09 11.57 5.66
N VAL A 261 -10.68 10.63 4.79
CA VAL A 261 -11.11 9.23 4.88
C VAL A 261 -10.57 8.56 6.16
N ALA A 262 -9.38 8.95 6.62
CA ALA A 262 -8.85 8.48 7.90
C ALA A 262 -9.55 9.13 9.11
N GLU A 263 -9.93 10.41 9.04
CA GLU A 263 -10.65 11.09 10.12
C GLU A 263 -12.13 10.63 10.25
N GLU A 264 -12.70 10.05 9.19
CA GLU A 264 -14.09 9.55 9.14
C GLU A 264 -14.24 8.08 9.61
N ASP A 265 -13.17 7.28 9.63
CA ASP A 265 -13.21 5.84 9.90
C ASP A 265 -12.24 5.45 11.03
N PRO A 266 -12.72 4.95 12.18
CA PRO A 266 -11.88 4.68 13.35
C PRO A 266 -10.89 3.51 13.17
N HIS A 267 -10.96 2.79 12.04
CA HIS A 267 -10.00 1.75 11.67
C HIS A 267 -9.17 2.17 10.43
N VAL A 268 -9.10 3.47 10.13
CA VAL A 268 -8.20 4.02 9.11
C VAL A 268 -7.33 5.11 9.75
N ALA A 269 -6.03 5.07 9.49
CA ALA A 269 -5.10 6.13 9.87
C ALA A 269 -4.25 6.54 8.66
N TRP A 270 -3.47 7.61 8.80
CA TRP A 270 -2.59 8.09 7.73
C TRP A 270 -1.21 8.49 8.24
N VAL A 271 -0.19 8.37 7.39
CA VAL A 271 1.18 8.85 7.64
C VAL A 271 1.48 10.08 6.79
N ASP A 272 2.11 11.08 7.41
CA ASP A 272 2.64 12.24 6.70
C ASP A 272 3.96 11.91 5.98
N THR A 273 4.17 12.55 4.84
CA THR A 273 5.28 12.32 3.90
C THR A 273 5.95 13.61 3.42
N ASP A 274 5.58 14.78 3.98
CA ASP A 274 6.07 16.09 3.52
C ASP A 274 7.56 16.37 3.85
N ASP A 275 8.17 15.67 4.82
CA ASP A 275 9.61 15.73 5.11
C ASP A 275 10.43 14.61 4.43
N LEU A 276 9.81 13.81 3.56
CA LEU A 276 10.48 12.73 2.85
C LEU A 276 11.19 13.27 1.61
N THR A 277 12.48 12.98 1.51
CA THR A 277 13.35 13.48 0.45
C THR A 277 13.00 12.80 -0.89
N PRO A 278 12.85 13.55 -1.99
CA PRO A 278 12.67 12.96 -3.31
C PRO A 278 13.95 12.21 -3.72
N ARG A 279 13.78 11.12 -4.47
CA ARG A 279 14.85 10.21 -4.85
C ARG A 279 16.02 10.94 -5.52
N ARG A 280 15.70 11.89 -6.42
CA ARG A 280 16.62 12.75 -7.16
C ARG A 280 15.90 14.03 -7.59
N ALA A 281 16.67 15.05 -7.98
CA ALA A 281 16.12 16.28 -8.56
C ALA A 281 15.40 16.08 -9.91
N ASP A 282 15.69 14.98 -10.62
CA ASP A 282 15.02 14.54 -11.86
C ASP A 282 14.00 13.41 -11.64
N ASP A 283 13.80 12.97 -10.39
CA ASP A 283 12.86 11.91 -9.99
C ASP A 283 12.19 12.28 -8.66
N THR A 284 11.31 13.28 -8.72
CA THR A 284 10.52 13.80 -7.59
C THR A 284 9.19 13.07 -7.36
N TRP A 285 8.90 12.05 -8.17
CA TRP A 285 7.77 11.12 -7.94
C TRP A 285 8.04 10.14 -6.79
N HIS A 286 9.30 9.75 -6.62
CA HIS A 286 9.71 8.68 -5.72
C HIS A 286 10.57 9.23 -4.58
N PHE A 287 10.70 8.46 -3.50
CA PHE A 287 11.55 8.83 -2.37
C PHE A 287 12.98 8.29 -2.50
N ASP A 288 13.91 8.85 -1.72
CA ASP A 288 15.23 8.26 -1.55
C ASP A 288 15.21 7.04 -0.58
N SER A 289 16.32 6.31 -0.55
CA SER A 289 16.49 5.11 0.29
C SER A 289 16.22 5.39 1.78
N ALA A 290 16.73 6.49 2.32
CA ALA A 290 16.55 6.87 3.73
C ALA A 290 15.09 7.24 4.05
N SER A 291 14.38 7.82 3.09
CA SER A 291 12.98 8.21 3.22
C SER A 291 12.04 7.02 3.12
N TYR A 292 12.35 5.99 2.32
CA TYR A 292 11.61 4.71 2.39
C TYR A 292 11.79 4.02 3.74
N GLN A 293 13.00 4.02 4.31
CA GLN A 293 13.24 3.50 5.66
C GLN A 293 12.39 4.24 6.71
N ARG A 294 12.34 5.59 6.64
CA ARG A 294 11.49 6.41 7.53
C ARG A 294 10.00 6.15 7.31
N LEU A 295 9.56 6.00 6.07
CA LEU A 295 8.16 5.75 5.71
C LEU A 295 7.67 4.40 6.27
N GLY A 296 8.47 3.33 6.14
CA GLY A 296 8.13 2.04 6.72
C GLY A 296 8.02 2.06 8.25
N GLN A 297 8.92 2.78 8.94
CA GLN A 297 8.81 3.00 10.39
C GLN A 297 7.52 3.75 10.75
N ARG A 298 7.18 4.83 10.02
CA ARG A 298 5.92 5.57 10.26
C ARG A 298 4.68 4.71 10.07
N PHE A 299 4.65 3.87 9.03
CA PHE A 299 3.55 2.94 8.82
C PHE A 299 3.40 1.97 9.99
N ALA A 300 4.52 1.49 10.56
CA ALA A 300 4.51 0.64 11.74
C ALA A 300 4.01 1.39 12.99
N ASP A 301 4.56 2.58 13.27
CA ASP A 301 4.20 3.40 14.44
C ASP A 301 2.69 3.74 14.42
N VAL A 302 2.17 4.18 13.27
CA VAL A 302 0.75 4.55 13.11
C VAL A 302 -0.16 3.32 13.14
N TYR A 303 0.25 2.19 12.55
CA TYR A 303 -0.50 0.93 12.66
C TYR A 303 -0.61 0.48 14.13
N LEU A 304 0.49 0.53 14.90
CA LEU A 304 0.51 0.11 16.30
C LEU A 304 -0.35 1.01 17.20
N ALA A 305 -0.36 2.33 16.94
CA ALA A 305 -1.25 3.25 17.63
C ALA A 305 -2.73 2.90 17.34
N LEU A 306 -3.10 2.80 16.06
CA LEU A 306 -4.45 2.48 15.60
C LEU A 306 -4.96 1.13 16.18
N ALA A 307 -4.17 0.07 16.06
CA ALA A 307 -4.51 -1.25 16.58
C ALA A 307 -4.53 -1.31 18.11
N GLY A 308 -3.72 -0.48 18.78
CA GLY A 308 -3.68 -0.36 20.24
C GLY A 308 -4.93 0.31 20.82
N GLU A 309 -5.44 1.34 20.15
CA GLU A 309 -6.65 2.06 20.58
C GLU A 309 -7.93 1.20 20.46
N GLY A 310 -8.00 0.34 19.42
CA GLY A 310 -9.08 -0.65 19.27
C GLY A 310 -9.11 -1.74 20.36
N GLY A 311 -7.97 -2.05 20.97
CA GLY A 311 -7.82 -3.15 21.94
C GLY A 311 -8.46 -2.92 23.32
N SER A 312 -8.93 -1.71 23.63
CA SER A 312 -9.40 -1.33 24.98
C SER A 312 -10.87 -1.69 25.27
N SER A 313 -11.64 -2.15 24.28
CA SER A 313 -13.11 -2.21 24.36
C SER A 313 -13.72 -3.59 24.65
N SER A 314 -12.95 -4.68 24.64
CA SER A 314 -13.46 -6.06 24.74
C SER A 314 -13.16 -6.82 26.04
N ALA A 315 -12.66 -6.14 27.07
CA ALA A 315 -12.40 -6.73 28.39
C ALA A 315 -13.65 -6.76 29.30
N SER A 316 -14.25 -7.95 29.42
CA SER A 316 -15.23 -8.40 30.44
C SER A 316 -16.72 -8.08 30.28
N SER A 317 -17.50 -9.14 30.04
CA SER A 317 -18.87 -9.30 30.58
C SER A 317 -19.15 -10.76 30.97
N GLY A 318 -18.27 -11.33 31.80
CA GLY A 318 -18.49 -12.64 32.43
C GLY A 318 -19.48 -12.54 33.59
N SER A 319 -20.70 -13.07 33.40
CA SER A 319 -21.80 -12.97 34.36
C SER A 319 -21.66 -13.92 35.58
N ALA A 320 -21.47 -13.33 36.76
CA ALA A 320 -21.96 -13.84 38.05
C ALA A 320 -22.11 -12.63 39.01
N GLY A 321 -23.06 -12.53 39.95
CA GLY A 321 -24.06 -13.50 40.39
C GLY A 321 -24.51 -13.19 41.82
N SER A 322 -25.29 -12.11 41.99
CA SER A 322 -26.11 -11.73 43.18
C SER A 322 -25.59 -12.00 44.61
N GLY A 323 -25.40 -10.92 45.39
CA GLY A 323 -25.38 -10.95 46.86
C GLY A 323 -25.23 -9.53 47.39
N GLY A 324 -26.22 -9.00 48.13
CA GLY A 324 -26.30 -7.57 48.42
C GLY A 324 -26.29 -7.18 49.90
N ALA A 325 -26.75 -5.95 50.14
CA ALA A 325 -27.08 -5.29 51.42
C ALA A 325 -25.98 -4.45 52.12
N GLY A 326 -26.18 -3.13 52.06
CA GLY A 326 -26.18 -2.25 53.25
C GLY A 326 -24.92 -1.42 53.53
N GLY A 327 -25.13 -0.16 53.97
CA GLY A 327 -24.08 0.61 54.67
C GLY A 327 -23.83 2.05 54.18
N GLU A 328 -24.80 2.93 54.38
CA GLU A 328 -24.64 4.30 54.94
C GLU A 328 -23.41 5.18 54.56
N ASP A 329 -23.71 6.28 53.86
CA ASP A 329 -22.97 7.56 53.87
C ASP A 329 -23.12 8.24 55.26
N PRO A 330 -22.13 9.01 55.77
CA PRO A 330 -22.23 10.47 55.57
C PRO A 330 -20.90 11.25 55.45
N GLY A 331 -20.72 11.91 54.29
CA GLY A 331 -20.90 13.38 54.23
C GLY A 331 -19.69 14.33 54.42
N ALA A 332 -20.01 15.63 54.22
CA ALA A 332 -19.17 16.84 54.32
C ALA A 332 -18.14 17.06 53.16
N SER A 333 -18.37 17.98 52.19
CA SER A 333 -18.26 19.46 52.25
C SER A 333 -16.79 19.97 52.35
N SER A 334 -16.33 21.04 51.71
CA SER A 334 -16.95 22.06 50.83
C SER A 334 -15.88 23.05 50.33
N GLY A 335 -16.11 23.68 49.17
CA GLY A 335 -15.42 24.90 48.73
C GLY A 335 -14.01 24.70 48.14
N GLY A 336 -13.50 25.60 47.29
CA GLY A 336 -14.15 26.77 46.69
C GLY A 336 -13.16 27.88 46.34
N GLY A 337 -13.20 28.36 45.10
CA GLY A 337 -12.75 29.71 44.72
C GLY A 337 -11.26 29.93 44.38
N GLY A 338 -11.02 30.30 43.12
CA GLY A 338 -10.49 31.65 42.83
C GLY A 338 -9.00 31.84 42.51
N GLY A 339 -8.71 32.08 41.23
CA GLY A 339 -8.10 33.37 40.81
C GLY A 339 -6.59 33.50 40.62
N GLY A 340 -6.18 33.78 39.38
CA GLY A 340 -5.41 35.01 39.09
C GLY A 340 -3.90 34.93 38.79
N GLY A 341 -3.54 35.11 37.50
CA GLY A 341 -2.71 36.25 37.08
C GLY A 341 -1.18 36.12 36.91
N GLY A 342 -0.71 36.29 35.66
CA GLY A 342 0.13 37.46 35.31
C GLY A 342 1.63 37.33 34.98
N GLY A 343 2.00 37.56 33.70
CA GLY A 343 3.26 38.18 33.21
C GLY A 343 4.60 37.40 33.32
N GLY A 344 5.65 37.67 32.52
CA GLY A 344 5.82 38.56 31.36
C GLY A 344 7.31 38.87 31.02
N GLY A 345 7.66 39.16 29.76
CA GLY A 345 9.02 39.57 29.26
C GLY A 345 10.01 38.40 29.03
N GLY A 346 10.95 38.38 28.07
CA GLY A 346 11.59 39.40 27.18
C GLY A 346 13.10 39.50 27.49
N GLY A 347 14.09 39.62 26.59
CA GLY A 347 14.19 39.61 25.11
C GLY A 347 15.63 39.96 24.65
N GLY A 348 15.98 39.83 23.35
CA GLY A 348 17.24 40.30 22.71
C GLY A 348 18.52 39.47 22.95
N GLY A 349 19.58 39.49 22.12
CA GLY A 349 19.80 40.13 20.80
C GLY A 349 21.29 40.17 20.36
N GLY A 350 21.57 40.27 19.04
CA GLY A 350 22.91 40.51 18.44
C GLY A 350 23.78 39.26 18.16
N GLY A 351 24.70 39.24 17.19
CA GLY A 351 25.03 40.22 16.13
C GLY A 351 26.50 40.15 15.65
N GLY A 352 26.73 40.09 14.32
CA GLY A 352 28.06 40.15 13.66
C GLY A 352 28.64 38.78 13.23
N GLY A 353 29.48 38.66 12.18
CA GLY A 353 29.97 39.64 11.20
C GLY A 353 31.23 39.15 10.46
N ALA A 354 31.46 39.62 9.23
CA ALA A 354 32.57 39.29 8.28
C ALA A 354 32.58 37.82 7.74
N THR A 355 32.68 37.51 6.44
CA THR A 355 33.48 38.00 5.28
C THR A 355 34.98 37.74 5.36
N SER A 356 35.45 36.69 4.67
CA SER A 356 36.80 36.64 4.09
C SER A 356 36.83 35.81 2.81
N SER A 357 37.58 36.32 1.83
CA SER A 357 37.78 35.76 0.50
C SER A 357 39.09 34.97 0.41
N GLY A 358 39.13 33.98 -0.49
CA GLY A 358 40.34 33.25 -0.89
C GLY A 358 39.94 31.83 -1.28
N GLY A 359 40.27 31.29 -2.45
CA GLY A 359 41.42 31.59 -3.31
C GLY A 359 42.25 30.30 -3.36
N GLY A 360 41.96 29.45 -4.35
CA GLY A 360 42.38 28.05 -4.32
C GLY A 360 43.82 27.79 -4.79
N THR A 361 44.20 26.51 -4.75
CA THR A 361 45.33 25.95 -5.52
C THR A 361 45.07 24.47 -5.79
N ASP A 362 44.92 24.09 -7.06
CA ASP A 362 45.15 22.73 -7.53
C ASP A 362 46.65 22.53 -7.77
N ALA A 363 47.26 21.46 -7.23
CA ALA A 363 48.58 21.02 -7.63
C ALA A 363 48.82 19.52 -7.35
N ALA A 364 48.66 18.74 -8.42
CA ALA A 364 49.20 17.42 -8.73
C ALA A 364 50.28 16.76 -7.83
N GLY A 365 50.10 15.45 -7.65
CA GLY A 365 51.15 14.43 -7.59
C GLY A 365 50.54 13.04 -7.84
N GLY A 366 51.14 12.09 -8.56
CA GLY A 366 52.40 12.13 -9.30
C GLY A 366 53.12 10.78 -9.31
N GLY A 367 53.04 10.04 -10.42
CA GLY A 367 53.82 8.80 -10.69
C GLY A 367 53.08 7.50 -10.29
N ALA A 368 52.93 6.44 -11.11
CA ALA A 368 53.68 5.84 -12.23
C ALA A 368 54.32 4.50 -11.82
N GLY A 369 54.05 3.45 -12.61
CA GLY A 369 54.60 2.10 -12.41
C GLY A 369 54.00 1.13 -13.42
N SER A 370 54.71 0.89 -14.53
CA SER A 370 54.28 0.02 -15.63
C SER A 370 55.31 -1.08 -15.93
N GLY A 371 54.87 -2.15 -16.60
CA GLY A 371 55.70 -3.27 -17.05
C GLY A 371 55.33 -4.60 -16.38
N GLY A 372 55.25 -5.74 -17.09
CA GLY A 372 55.49 -5.98 -18.51
C GLY A 372 54.91 -7.32 -18.98
N ALA A 373 54.97 -7.60 -20.28
CA ALA A 373 54.27 -8.69 -20.95
C ALA A 373 54.97 -10.07 -20.89
N GLY A 374 54.23 -11.12 -21.23
CA GLY A 374 54.74 -12.47 -21.51
C GLY A 374 53.73 -13.31 -22.29
N GLU A 375 54.04 -13.61 -23.56
CA GLU A 375 53.34 -14.55 -24.46
C GLU A 375 53.66 -16.02 -24.06
N ALA A 376 53.12 -17.12 -24.60
CA ALA A 376 52.16 -17.42 -25.67
C ALA A 376 51.52 -18.81 -25.42
N GLY A 377 50.47 -19.19 -26.16
CA GLY A 377 49.94 -20.57 -26.17
C GLY A 377 48.69 -20.73 -27.04
N GLU A 378 48.85 -21.28 -28.24
CA GLU A 378 47.85 -21.24 -29.33
C GLU A 378 46.79 -22.36 -29.34
N GLY A 379 45.67 -22.09 -30.02
CA GLY A 379 44.74 -23.10 -30.57
C GLY A 379 43.25 -22.76 -30.37
N GLY A 380 42.41 -22.51 -31.38
CA GLY A 380 42.65 -22.43 -32.83
C GLY A 380 41.46 -22.88 -33.69
N ASN A 381 40.45 -22.01 -33.90
CA ASN A 381 39.49 -21.97 -35.04
C ASN A 381 38.58 -20.73 -34.83
N ALA A 382 38.46 -19.74 -35.73
CA ALA A 382 37.76 -19.75 -37.03
C ALA A 382 36.30 -20.23 -36.92
N THR A 383 35.24 -19.56 -37.42
CA THR A 383 35.00 -18.28 -38.13
C THR A 383 33.49 -17.98 -37.96
N SER A 384 32.88 -16.80 -38.14
CA SER A 384 33.22 -15.43 -38.63
C SER A 384 32.17 -14.46 -38.01
N GLY A 385 32.15 -13.12 -38.12
CA GLY A 385 32.76 -12.13 -39.01
C GLY A 385 31.65 -11.25 -39.64
N GLY A 386 31.50 -10.00 -39.20
CA GLY A 386 30.46 -9.08 -39.70
C GLY A 386 30.00 -8.04 -38.68
N GLY A 387 30.81 -7.01 -38.43
CA GLY A 387 30.39 -5.84 -37.65
C GLY A 387 30.00 -4.67 -38.56
N SER A 388 29.09 -3.82 -38.12
CA SER A 388 28.99 -2.44 -38.62
C SER A 388 28.57 -1.46 -37.52
N THR A 389 29.26 -0.34 -37.48
CA THR A 389 28.91 0.85 -36.70
C THR A 389 28.12 1.81 -37.60
N GLY A 390 27.00 2.35 -37.10
CA GLY A 390 26.28 3.47 -37.72
C GLY A 390 25.37 4.10 -36.68
N ALA A 391 25.72 5.24 -36.09
CA ALA A 391 25.67 6.60 -36.66
C ALA A 391 24.24 7.19 -36.64
N ALA A 392 24.07 8.25 -35.85
CA ALA A 392 22.81 8.97 -35.71
C ALA A 392 22.53 9.88 -36.92
N GLY A 393 21.24 10.02 -37.26
CA GLY A 393 20.72 10.93 -38.30
C GLY A 393 19.20 11.12 -38.11
N PRO A 394 18.63 12.29 -38.44
CA PRO A 394 17.40 12.74 -37.79
C PRO A 394 16.10 12.36 -38.50
N SER A 395 15.03 12.15 -37.73
CA SER A 395 13.65 12.16 -38.22
C SER A 395 12.95 13.48 -37.87
N THR A 396 12.45 14.16 -38.89
CA THR A 396 11.78 15.46 -38.76
C THR A 396 10.26 15.32 -38.64
N GLY A 397 9.67 15.93 -37.61
CA GLY A 397 8.44 16.71 -37.67
C GLY A 397 7.10 16.01 -38.00
N ALA A 398 6.22 15.93 -36.99
CA ALA A 398 4.84 16.42 -37.04
C ALA A 398 4.23 16.34 -35.62
N GLY A 399 3.84 17.47 -35.03
CA GLY A 399 3.13 17.48 -33.74
C GLY A 399 1.60 17.48 -33.94
N PRO A 400 0.81 16.91 -33.00
CA PRO A 400 -0.64 17.07 -33.01
C PRO A 400 -1.02 18.46 -32.46
N GLY A 401 -1.85 19.19 -33.22
CA GLY A 401 -2.37 20.51 -32.84
C GLY A 401 -3.56 20.44 -31.89
N LEU A 402 -3.83 21.57 -31.23
CA LEU A 402 -4.97 21.79 -30.35
C LEU A 402 -6.31 21.57 -31.07
N VAL A 403 -7.30 21.06 -30.34
CA VAL A 403 -8.71 21.03 -30.76
C VAL A 403 -9.48 22.10 -29.98
N ASP A 404 -10.13 22.99 -30.71
CA ASP A 404 -10.99 24.07 -30.18
C ASP A 404 -12.47 23.64 -30.30
N PRO A 405 -13.26 23.59 -29.21
CA PRO A 405 -14.61 23.03 -29.22
C PRO A 405 -15.69 24.11 -29.39
N ASP A 406 -15.93 24.60 -30.61
CA ASP A 406 -17.20 25.25 -30.94
C ASP A 406 -17.51 25.28 -32.45
N SER A 407 -18.44 24.43 -32.92
CA SER A 407 -19.17 24.69 -34.19
C SER A 407 -20.49 23.90 -34.28
N VAL A 408 -21.60 24.62 -34.06
CA VAL A 408 -22.96 24.13 -34.31
C VAL A 408 -23.43 24.62 -35.68
N VAL A 409 -23.61 23.73 -36.66
CA VAL A 409 -24.50 23.96 -37.82
C VAL A 409 -25.16 22.64 -38.25
N ALA A 410 -26.49 22.65 -38.38
CA ALA A 410 -27.28 21.51 -38.86
C ALA A 410 -27.96 21.81 -40.20
N VAL A 411 -27.77 20.93 -41.19
CA VAL A 411 -28.57 20.75 -42.42
C VAL A 411 -28.35 19.29 -42.85
N GLY A 412 -29.30 18.47 -43.31
CA GLY A 412 -30.75 18.62 -43.47
C GLY A 412 -31.27 17.53 -44.43
N GLY A 413 -32.55 17.16 -44.32
CA GLY A 413 -33.22 16.23 -45.25
C GLY A 413 -33.69 14.90 -44.64
N SER A 414 -34.90 14.38 -44.85
CA SER A 414 -36.25 14.90 -45.11
C SER A 414 -37.11 13.72 -45.61
N CYS A 415 -38.11 13.31 -44.83
CA CYS A 415 -39.34 12.61 -45.24
C CYS A 415 -40.24 12.66 -43.98
N GLY A 416 -41.45 13.23 -43.97
CA GLY A 416 -42.48 13.22 -45.01
C GLY A 416 -43.31 11.94 -44.86
N CYS A 417 -44.58 11.94 -44.45
CA CYS A 417 -45.57 13.03 -44.40
C CYS A 417 -46.73 12.73 -43.42
N ARG A 418 -47.45 13.80 -43.01
CA ARG A 418 -48.92 13.88 -42.73
C ARG A 418 -49.52 13.04 -41.57
N THR A 419 -50.51 13.46 -40.77
CA THR A 419 -51.09 14.74 -40.25
C THR A 419 -52.51 14.41 -39.78
N ALA A 420 -52.99 15.10 -38.72
CA ALA A 420 -54.36 15.07 -38.18
C ALA A 420 -54.80 13.77 -37.48
N GLY A 421 -55.57 13.80 -36.39
CA GLY A 421 -56.03 14.95 -35.59
C GLY A 421 -57.37 14.66 -34.90
N GLY A 422 -57.56 15.17 -33.66
CA GLY A 422 -58.86 15.17 -32.98
C GLY A 422 -58.87 14.48 -31.60
N PRO A 423 -59.68 14.93 -30.62
CA PRO A 423 -59.50 14.55 -29.22
C PRO A 423 -60.69 13.79 -28.58
N SER A 424 -60.45 13.36 -27.33
CA SER A 424 -61.38 13.40 -26.17
C SER A 424 -61.91 12.08 -25.57
N ARG A 425 -61.83 12.06 -24.23
CA ARG A 425 -62.72 11.42 -23.23
C ARG A 425 -62.88 9.89 -23.21
N GLY A 426 -62.57 9.33 -22.03
CA GLY A 426 -63.06 8.02 -21.58
C GLY A 426 -62.46 7.63 -20.23
N ALA A 427 -63.24 7.75 -19.15
CA ALA A 427 -62.85 7.28 -17.83
C ALA A 427 -63.95 6.36 -17.28
N THR A 428 -63.63 5.11 -16.94
CA THR A 428 -64.42 4.26 -16.04
C THR A 428 -63.59 3.13 -15.42
N ALA A 429 -63.92 2.83 -14.17
CA ALA A 429 -63.16 2.02 -13.21
C ALA A 429 -63.32 0.48 -13.31
N GLY A 430 -62.46 -0.23 -12.57
CA GLY A 430 -62.58 -1.63 -12.10
C GLY A 430 -61.22 -2.14 -11.57
N LEU A 431 -60.98 -2.25 -10.25
CA LEU A 431 -61.24 -3.42 -9.36
C LEU A 431 -60.61 -4.73 -9.91
N ALA A 432 -59.83 -5.55 -9.18
CA ALA A 432 -59.37 -5.57 -7.78
C ALA A 432 -58.11 -6.50 -7.68
N VAL A 433 -57.40 -6.78 -6.58
CA VAL A 433 -57.52 -6.46 -5.13
C VAL A 433 -56.11 -6.50 -4.45
N ILE A 434 -56.02 -6.30 -3.13
CA ILE A 434 -54.78 -6.32 -2.30
C ILE A 434 -54.68 -7.62 -1.46
N ALA A 435 -53.47 -8.11 -1.17
CA ALA A 435 -53.20 -8.87 0.06
C ALA A 435 -51.74 -8.73 0.56
N LEU A 436 -51.53 -7.92 1.59
CA LEU A 436 -50.35 -7.95 2.47
C LEU A 436 -50.58 -8.96 3.59
N ALA A 437 -49.53 -9.61 4.11
CA ALA A 437 -49.61 -10.31 5.41
C ALA A 437 -48.28 -10.25 6.18
N VAL A 438 -48.32 -9.66 7.37
CA VAL A 438 -47.20 -9.59 8.33
C VAL A 438 -47.71 -9.96 9.72
N LEU A 439 -46.87 -10.66 10.50
CA LEU A 439 -46.95 -10.95 11.94
C LEU A 439 -48.03 -11.89 12.50
N ARG A 440 -47.58 -12.87 13.30
CA ARG A 440 -48.18 -13.15 14.63
C ARG A 440 -47.17 -13.69 15.65
N ARG A 441 -47.42 -13.39 16.93
CA ARG A 441 -46.54 -13.62 18.10
C ARG A 441 -46.70 -15.01 18.74
N ARG A 442 -45.63 -15.43 19.44
CA ARG A 442 -45.54 -16.24 20.68
C ARG A 442 -46.82 -16.94 21.21
N ARG A 443 -46.71 -18.25 21.48
CA ARG A 443 -46.77 -18.86 22.84
C ARG A 443 -46.81 -20.40 22.76
N ARG A 444 -45.80 -21.06 23.33
CA ARG A 444 -45.92 -21.93 24.50
C ARG A 444 -44.55 -22.03 25.19
#